data_AF-A0A966KAP2-F1
#
_entry.id   AF-A0A966KAP2-F1
#
_cell.length_a   1.000
_cell.length_b   1.000
_cell.length_c   1.000
_cell.angle_alpha   90.00
_cell.angle_beta   90.00
_cell.angle_gamma   90.00
#
_symmetry.space_group_name_H-M   'P 1'
#
loop_
_entity.id
_entity.type
_entity.pdbx_description
1 polymer ?
#
loop_
_entity_poly.entity_id
_entity_poly.type
_entity_poly.pdbx_seq_one_letter_code
_entity_poly.pdbx_strand_id
1 'polypeptide(L)'
;MDKLLTRITRINEAIAAIILAVIFITFILQVFMRYAAKMVWLMPFPPIADWMADLEPLRWSVYLISLLWVWLIFFSCAFIVRDKDHVVFDILFNAIPVGGRKILGILGAIIMIVFMTYSLLPTYEALWESRLMNLK
;
A
#
# COMPACT_ATOMS: atom_id res chain seq x y z
N MET A 1 28.60 9.80 11.73
CA MET A 1 27.35 9.01 11.74
C MET A 1 26.22 9.74 11.03
N ASP A 2 26.01 11.02 11.35
CA ASP A 2 24.80 11.77 10.97
C ASP A 2 24.59 11.96 9.46
N LYS A 3 25.67 12.13 8.69
CA LYS A 3 25.62 12.22 7.22
C LYS A 3 25.13 10.93 6.56
N LEU A 4 25.37 9.77 7.18
CA LEU A 4 25.00 8.47 6.62
C LEU A 4 23.51 8.20 6.85
N LEU A 5 23.02 8.49 8.07
CA LEU A 5 21.60 8.40 8.43
C LEU A 5 20.73 9.34 7.59
N THR A 6 21.15 10.59 7.40
CA THR A 6 20.43 11.55 6.52
C THR A 6 20.48 11.19 5.04
N ARG A 7 21.45 10.39 4.60
CA ARG A 7 21.49 9.89 3.22
C ARG A 7 20.52 8.72 3.04
N ILE A 8 20.46 7.83 4.02
CA ILE A 8 19.52 6.70 4.02
C ILE A 8 18.07 7.21 4.05
N THR A 9 17.75 8.17 4.92
CA THR A 9 16.38 8.72 4.99
C THR A 9 15.95 9.34 3.67
N ARG A 10 16.83 10.11 3.01
CA ARG A 10 16.54 10.70 1.69
C ARG A 10 16.37 9.65 0.60
N ILE A 11 17.10 8.55 0.66
CA ILE A 11 16.91 7.43 -0.28
C ILE A 11 15.55 6.78 -0.05
N ASN A 12 15.16 6.55 1.21
CA ASN A 12 13.85 5.98 1.54
C ASN A 12 12.72 6.89 1.07
N GLU A 13 12.82 8.19 1.31
CA GLU A 13 11.88 9.19 0.79
C GLU A 13 11.80 9.16 -0.75
N ALA A 14 12.95 9.05 -1.44
CA ALA A 14 12.99 8.96 -2.89
C ALA A 14 12.32 7.68 -3.42
N ILE A 15 12.54 6.52 -2.77
CA ILE A 15 11.89 5.26 -3.14
C ILE A 15 10.37 5.38 -3.00
N ALA A 16 9.88 5.90 -1.88
CA ALA A 16 8.46 6.10 -1.67
C ALA A 16 7.87 7.09 -2.69
N ALA A 17 8.57 8.18 -2.99
CA ALA A 17 8.17 9.14 -4.01
C ALA A 17 8.09 8.50 -5.41
N ILE A 18 9.04 7.62 -5.78
CA ILE A 18 9.02 6.88 -7.05
C ILE A 18 7.82 5.94 -7.09
N ILE A 19 7.56 5.16 -6.04
CA ILE A 19 6.40 4.27 -5.97
C ILE A 19 5.11 5.07 -6.13
N LEU A 20 4.98 6.20 -5.43
CA LEU A 20 3.85 7.11 -5.55
C LEU A 20 3.70 7.67 -6.97
N ALA A 21 4.80 8.08 -7.61
CA ALA A 21 4.79 8.57 -8.99
C ALA A 21 4.33 7.48 -9.96
N VAL A 22 4.78 6.23 -9.80
CA VAL A 22 4.32 5.10 -10.61
C VAL A 22 2.83 4.84 -10.42
N ILE A 23 2.34 4.83 -9.18
CA ILE A 23 0.90 4.72 -8.88
C ILE A 23 0.12 5.85 -9.57
N PHE A 24 0.61 7.08 -9.48
CA PHE A 24 -0.06 8.24 -10.07
C PHE A 24 -0.11 8.17 -11.60
N ILE A 25 1.00 7.82 -12.26
CA ILE A 25 1.06 7.68 -13.72
C ILE A 25 0.15 6.54 -14.19
N THR A 26 0.19 5.40 -13.51
CA THR A 26 -0.67 4.25 -13.84
C THR A 26 -2.14 4.57 -13.61
N PHE A 27 -2.47 5.37 -12.60
CA PHE A 27 -3.82 5.86 -12.36
C PHE A 27 -4.31 6.79 -13.48
N ILE A 28 -3.50 7.76 -13.90
CA ILE A 28 -3.82 8.64 -15.04
C ILE A 28 -4.07 7.80 -16.30
N LEU A 29 -3.21 6.81 -16.54
CA LEU A 29 -3.35 5.89 -17.67
C LEU A 29 -4.66 5.08 -17.59
N GLN A 30 -5.05 4.60 -16.41
CA GLN A 30 -6.33 3.92 -16.22
C GLN A 30 -7.53 4.81 -16.54
N VAL A 31 -7.52 6.04 -16.01
CA VAL A 31 -8.58 7.02 -16.26
C VAL A 31 -8.65 7.32 -17.75
N PHE A 32 -7.51 7.59 -18.38
CA PHE A 32 -7.45 7.86 -19.81
C PHE A 32 -8.01 6.68 -20.62
N MET A 33 -7.50 5.47 -20.44
CA MET A 33 -7.94 4.30 -21.20
C MET A 33 -9.42 3.97 -20.99
N ARG A 34 -9.96 4.23 -19.79
CA ARG A 34 -11.39 3.99 -19.49
C ARG A 34 -12.33 5.06 -20.07
N TYR A 35 -11.90 6.31 -20.06
CA TYR A 35 -12.78 7.44 -20.42
C TYR A 35 -12.55 7.96 -21.83
N ALA A 36 -11.41 7.68 -22.46
CA ALA A 36 -11.13 8.06 -23.84
C ALA A 36 -12.20 7.53 -24.80
N ALA A 37 -12.51 6.23 -24.74
CA ALA A 37 -13.57 5.62 -25.55
C ALA A 37 -14.97 6.23 -25.30
N LYS A 38 -15.24 6.72 -24.07
CA LYS A 38 -16.52 7.38 -23.74
C LYS A 38 -16.61 8.82 -24.24
N MET A 39 -15.48 9.47 -24.51
CA MET A 39 -15.40 10.85 -24.98
C MET A 39 -15.25 10.97 -26.49
N VAL A 40 -15.32 9.86 -27.25
CA VAL A 40 -15.16 9.83 -28.72
C VAL A 40 -16.09 10.83 -29.42
N TRP A 41 -17.31 11.03 -28.92
CA TRP A 41 -18.28 11.95 -29.52
C TRP A 41 -17.83 13.42 -29.56
N LEU A 42 -16.87 13.82 -28.72
CA LEU A 42 -16.33 15.20 -28.66
C LEU A 42 -15.27 15.48 -29.72
N MET A 43 -14.85 14.48 -30.49
CA MET A 43 -13.68 14.56 -31.34
C MET A 43 -14.03 14.71 -32.82
N PRO A 44 -13.64 15.82 -33.47
CA PRO A 44 -14.00 16.11 -34.86
C PRO A 44 -13.08 15.43 -35.90
N PHE A 45 -11.97 14.81 -35.48
CA PHE A 45 -10.99 14.20 -36.37
C PHE A 45 -11.16 12.67 -36.43
N PRO A 46 -11.59 12.10 -37.58
CA PRO A 46 -11.90 10.66 -37.69
C PRO A 46 -10.76 9.71 -37.29
N PRO A 47 -9.49 9.92 -37.70
CA PRO A 47 -8.41 8.97 -37.36
C PRO A 47 -8.16 8.82 -35.85
N ILE A 48 -8.42 9.88 -35.07
CA ILE A 48 -8.19 9.88 -33.63
C ILE A 48 -9.43 9.35 -32.90
N ALA A 49 -10.63 9.60 -33.45
CA ALA A 49 -11.88 9.06 -32.96
C ALA A 49 -11.95 7.54 -33.02
N ASP A 50 -11.57 6.95 -34.16
CA ASP A 50 -11.54 5.50 -34.32
C ASP A 50 -10.51 4.87 -33.37
N TRP A 51 -9.31 5.47 -33.27
CA TRP A 51 -8.28 5.01 -32.33
C TRP A 51 -8.74 5.06 -30.85
N MET A 52 -9.43 6.11 -30.43
CA MET A 52 -9.93 6.21 -29.05
C MET A 52 -11.09 5.26 -28.76
N ALA A 53 -11.89 4.90 -29.77
CA ALA A 53 -12.97 3.93 -29.63
C ALA A 53 -12.45 2.50 -29.41
N ASP A 54 -11.30 2.15 -29.99
CA ASP A 54 -10.67 0.84 -29.87
C ASP A 54 -9.87 0.64 -28.56
N LEU A 55 -9.81 1.65 -27.68
CA LEU A 55 -9.07 1.56 -26.42
C LEU A 55 -9.79 0.65 -25.41
N GLU A 56 -9.11 -0.41 -24.98
CA GLU A 56 -9.59 -1.30 -23.93
C GLU A 56 -9.08 -0.91 -22.53
N PRO A 57 -9.90 -1.08 -21.47
CA PRO A 57 -9.46 -0.85 -20.10
C PRO A 57 -8.31 -1.79 -19.67
N LEU A 58 -7.21 -1.22 -19.19
CA LEU A 58 -6.02 -1.97 -18.73
C LEU A 58 -6.28 -2.74 -17.42
N ARG A 59 -6.79 -3.98 -17.50
CA ARG A 59 -7.13 -4.80 -16.32
C ARG A 59 -5.95 -5.09 -15.40
N TRP A 60 -4.75 -5.29 -15.96
CA TRP A 60 -3.54 -5.62 -15.18
C TRP A 60 -3.09 -4.49 -14.26
N SER A 61 -3.35 -3.23 -14.64
CA SER A 61 -2.90 -2.06 -13.90
C SER A 61 -3.57 -1.95 -12.51
N VAL A 62 -4.74 -2.56 -12.32
CA VAL A 62 -5.42 -2.64 -11.01
C VAL A 62 -4.62 -3.49 -10.03
N TYR A 63 -4.07 -4.62 -10.48
CA TYR A 63 -3.20 -5.45 -9.65
C TYR A 63 -1.90 -4.74 -9.31
N LEU A 64 -1.30 -4.04 -10.27
CA LEU A 64 -0.09 -3.25 -10.05
C LEU A 64 -0.32 -2.15 -9.01
N ILE A 65 -1.36 -1.33 -9.18
CA ILE A 65 -1.67 -0.23 -8.24
C ILE A 65 -1.95 -0.78 -6.84
N SER A 66 -2.74 -1.85 -6.73
CA SER A 66 -3.07 -2.45 -5.43
C SER A 66 -1.81 -2.96 -4.72
N LEU A 67 -0.91 -3.63 -5.45
CA LEU A 67 0.36 -4.10 -4.90
C LEU A 67 1.27 -2.94 -4.47
N LEU A 68 1.47 -1.96 -5.35
CA LEU A 68 2.34 -0.80 -5.07
C LEU A 68 1.80 0.04 -3.91
N TRP A 69 0.49 0.19 -3.80
CA TRP A 69 -0.14 0.96 -2.72
C TRP A 69 0.07 0.31 -1.36
N VAL A 70 -0.14 -1.01 -1.24
CA VAL A 70 0.11 -1.75 0.00
C VAL A 70 1.60 -1.66 0.39
N TRP A 71 2.49 -1.84 -0.58
CA TRP A 71 3.94 -1.71 -0.36
C TRP A 71 4.36 -0.29 0.01
N LEU A 72 3.77 0.74 -0.59
CA LEU A 72 4.05 2.14 -0.25
C LEU A 72 3.73 2.41 1.22
N ILE A 73 2.59 1.93 1.72
CA ILE A 73 2.19 2.11 3.11
C ILE A 73 3.16 1.40 4.04
N PHE A 74 3.41 0.11 3.83
CA PHE A 74 4.32 -0.65 4.68
C PHE A 74 5.74 -0.07 4.68
N PHE A 75 6.25 0.31 3.50
CA PHE A 75 7.57 0.92 3.37
C PHE A 75 7.62 2.28 4.09
N SER A 76 6.59 3.11 3.95
CA SER A 76 6.53 4.42 4.60
C SER A 76 6.49 4.29 6.12
N CYS A 77 5.67 3.38 6.64
CA CYS A 77 5.60 3.09 8.08
C CYS A 77 6.91 2.55 8.65
N ALA A 78 7.63 1.72 7.90
CA ALA A 78 8.87 1.12 8.37
C ALA A 78 10.07 2.08 8.35
N PHE A 79 10.13 3.00 7.37
CA PHE A 79 11.36 3.75 7.07
C PHE A 79 11.24 5.27 7.08
N ILE A 80 10.04 5.84 6.94
CA ILE A 80 9.83 7.29 6.78
C ILE A 80 9.13 7.87 8.02
N VAL A 81 8.07 7.21 8.50
CA VAL A 81 7.30 7.68 9.65
C VAL A 81 8.17 7.64 10.91
N ARG A 82 8.18 8.75 11.66
CA ARG A 82 8.91 8.86 12.92
C ARG A 82 7.95 8.64 14.09
N ASP A 83 8.47 8.13 15.21
CA ASP A 83 7.68 7.84 16.42
C ASP A 83 6.86 9.05 16.91
N LYS A 84 7.36 10.27 16.69
CA LYS A 84 6.68 11.52 17.08
C LYS A 84 5.50 11.93 16.19
N ASP A 85 5.37 11.33 15.00
CA ASP A 85 4.28 11.61 14.05
C ASP A 85 3.09 10.65 14.29
N HIS A 86 3.28 9.63 15.14
CA HIS A 86 2.19 8.80 15.63
C HIS A 86 1.50 9.52 16.80
N VAL A 87 0.25 9.95 16.57
CA VAL A 87 -0.58 10.50 17.65
C VAL A 87 -0.97 9.35 18.59
N VAL A 88 -0.23 9.19 19.68
CA VAL A 88 -0.52 8.19 20.70
C VAL A 88 -1.47 8.78 21.73
N PHE A 89 -2.65 8.18 21.90
CA PHE A 89 -3.59 8.53 22.98
C PHE A 89 -3.14 7.90 24.30
N ASP A 90 -1.99 8.35 24.81
CA ASP A 90 -1.39 7.81 26.05
C ASP A 90 -2.03 8.37 27.33
N ILE A 91 -3.14 9.11 27.24
CA ILE A 91 -3.80 9.70 28.41
C ILE A 91 -4.21 8.61 29.40
N LEU A 92 -4.83 7.52 28.92
CA LEU A 92 -5.26 6.41 29.77
C LEU A 92 -4.07 5.61 30.30
N PHE A 93 -3.04 5.40 29.49
CA PHE A 93 -1.84 4.67 29.88
C PHE A 93 -1.04 5.43 30.96
N ASN A 94 -0.93 6.75 30.81
CA ASN A 94 -0.24 7.62 31.77
C ASN A 94 -1.03 7.82 33.06
N ALA A 95 -2.36 7.73 33.04
CA ALA A 95 -3.19 7.81 34.24
C ALA A 95 -3.04 6.60 35.19
N ILE A 96 -2.48 5.48 34.70
CA ILE A 96 -2.36 4.22 35.45
C ILE A 96 -1.00 4.13 36.16
N PRO A 97 -0.92 3.59 37.40
CA PRO A 97 0.33 3.40 38.13
C PRO A 97 1.29 2.41 37.43
N VAL A 98 2.59 2.49 37.74
CA VAL A 98 3.67 1.70 37.11
C VAL A 98 3.41 0.18 37.04
N GLY A 99 2.71 -0.40 38.01
CA GLY A 99 2.32 -1.81 37.99
C GLY A 99 1.28 -2.13 36.90
N GLY A 100 0.24 -1.29 36.76
CA GLY A 100 -0.80 -1.47 35.75
C GLY A 100 -0.31 -1.22 34.32
N ARG A 101 0.65 -0.30 34.14
CA ARG A 101 1.31 -0.07 32.84
C ARG A 101 2.03 -1.31 32.32
N LYS A 102 2.71 -2.07 33.20
CA LYS A 102 3.37 -3.33 32.82
C LYS A 102 2.37 -4.38 32.35
N ILE A 103 1.26 -4.54 33.06
CA ILE A 103 0.22 -5.52 32.71
C ILE A 103 -0.42 -5.15 31.37
N LEU A 104 -0.75 -3.88 31.14
CA LEU A 104 -1.31 -3.42 29.87
C LEU A 104 -0.35 -3.63 28.69
N GLY A 105 0.94 -3.36 28.89
CA GLY A 105 1.96 -3.64 27.86
C GLY A 105 2.06 -5.14 27.53
N ILE A 106 2.07 -6.01 28.55
CA ILE A 106 2.08 -7.47 28.37
C ILE A 106 0.81 -7.94 27.65
N LEU A 107 -0.36 -7.45 28.07
CA LEU A 107 -1.63 -7.78 27.46
C LEU A 107 -1.64 -7.36 25.97
N GLY A 108 -1.19 -6.15 25.66
CA GLY A 108 -1.06 -5.66 24.29
C GLY A 108 -0.13 -6.52 23.44
N ALA A 109 1.02 -6.92 23.99
CA ALA A 109 1.96 -7.81 23.31
C ALA A 109 1.34 -9.20 23.03
N ILE A 110 0.64 -9.78 24.01
CA ILE A 110 -0.05 -11.06 23.85
C ILE A 110 -1.13 -10.95 22.77
N ILE A 111 -1.94 -9.88 22.79
CA ILE A 111 -2.98 -9.62 21.79
C ILE A 111 -2.36 -9.55 20.39
N MET A 112 -1.25 -8.82 20.22
CA MET A 112 -0.55 -8.72 18.94
C MET A 112 0.00 -10.07 18.46
N ILE A 113 0.59 -10.86 19.35
CA ILE A 113 1.08 -12.21 19.01
C ILE A 113 -0.08 -13.08 18.55
N VAL A 114 -1.19 -13.11 19.28
CA VAL A 114 -2.38 -13.91 18.94
C VAL A 114 -2.93 -13.51 17.57
N PHE A 115 -3.10 -12.22 17.30
CA PHE A 115 -3.58 -11.74 16.00
C PHE A 115 -2.62 -12.08 14.86
N MET A 116 -1.31 -11.89 15.05
CA MET A 116 -0.30 -12.24 14.05
C MET A 116 -0.31 -13.75 13.76
N THR A 117 -0.39 -14.60 14.80
CA THR A 117 -0.47 -16.05 14.62
C THR A 117 -1.77 -16.46 13.93
N TYR A 118 -2.91 -15.85 14.29
CA TYR A 118 -4.19 -16.13 13.64
C TYR A 118 -4.17 -15.74 12.15
N SER A 119 -3.53 -14.62 11.80
CA SER A 119 -3.38 -14.17 10.41
C SER A 119 -2.54 -15.12 9.54
N LEU A 120 -1.70 -15.97 10.13
CA LEU A 120 -0.89 -16.93 9.37
C LEU A 120 -1.72 -18.07 8.77
N LEU A 121 -2.81 -18.49 9.43
CA LEU A 121 -3.69 -19.54 8.91
C LEU A 121 -4.25 -19.22 7.51
N PRO A 122 -5.00 -18.11 7.32
CA PRO A 122 -5.56 -17.79 6.01
C PRO A 122 -4.46 -17.48 4.97
N THR A 123 -3.32 -16.96 5.41
CA THR A 123 -2.17 -16.73 4.52
C THR A 123 -1.57 -18.04 4.02
N TYR A 124 -1.44 -19.04 4.90
CA TYR A 124 -0.97 -20.37 4.55
C TYR A 124 -1.94 -21.07 3.60
N GLU A 125 -3.24 -21.01 3.91
CA GLU A 125 -4.29 -21.57 3.04
C GLU A 125 -4.24 -20.93 1.65
N ALA A 126 -4.23 -19.60 1.54
CA ALA A 126 -4.15 -18.91 0.26
C ALA A 126 -2.88 -19.25 -0.55
N LEU A 127 -1.73 -19.38 0.12
CA LEU A 127 -0.45 -19.69 -0.53
C LEU A 127 -0.36 -21.14 -1.01
N TRP A 128 -0.95 -22.07 -0.26
CA TRP A 128 -0.86 -23.50 -0.58
C TRP A 128 -1.97 -23.95 -1.53
N GLU A 129 -3.18 -23.40 -1.39
CA GLU A 129 -4.32 -23.63 -2.29
C GLU A 129 -3.97 -23.24 -3.74
N SER A 130 -3.33 -22.08 -3.92
CA SER A 130 -2.87 -21.60 -5.24
C SER A 130 -1.76 -22.44 -5.87
N ARG A 131 -0.96 -23.16 -5.06
CA ARG A 131 0.15 -24.02 -5.51
C ARG A 131 -0.25 -25.46 -5.81
N LEU A 132 -1.23 -26.01 -5.10
CA LEU A 132 -1.63 -27.42 -5.27
C LEU A 132 -2.79 -27.65 -6.25
N MET A 133 -3.64 -26.65 -6.51
CA MET A 133 -4.77 -26.83 -7.44
C MET A 133 -4.43 -26.74 -8.93
N ASN A 134 -3.21 -26.31 -9.29
CA ASN A 134 -2.74 -26.19 -10.69
C ASN A 134 -1.83 -27.35 -11.16
N LEU A 135 -1.72 -28.44 -10.38
CA LEU A 135 -0.93 -29.63 -10.74
C LEU A 135 -1.80 -30.78 -11.30
N LYS A 136 -2.90 -30.46 -11.97
CA LYS A 136 -3.65 -31.41 -12.82
C LYS A 136 -3.74 -30.89 -14.23
#